data_AF-A0A4V2UUV1-F1
#
_entry.id   AF-A0A4V2UUV1-F1
#
_cell.length_a   1.000
_cell.length_b   1.000
_cell.length_c   1.000
_cell.angle_alpha   90.00
_cell.angle_beta   90.00
_cell.angle_gamma   90.00
#
_symmetry.space_group_name_H-M   'P 1'
#
loop_
_entity.id
_entity.type
_entity.pdbx_description
1 polymer ?
#
loop_
_entity_poly.entity_id
_entity_poly.type
_entity_poly.pdbx_seq_one_letter_code
_entity_poly.pdbx_strand_id
1 'polypeptide(L)'
;MHVPLLLDADALNILADHPLFHSVRSRYLVTVCTPHPGECARLLQTTISSFESARPQATMELTKKIGAIVVLKGRYTIIAFPNGN
;
A
#
# COMPACT_ATOMS: atom_id res chain seq x y z
N MET A 1 -10.72 -18.58 10.40
CA MET A 1 -10.14 -17.62 11.38
C MET A 1 -10.24 -16.22 10.80
N HIS A 2 -10.77 -15.28 11.57
CA HIS A 2 -10.94 -13.88 11.20
C HIS A 2 -9.88 -13.05 11.93
N VAL A 3 -8.74 -12.83 11.28
CA VAL A 3 -7.58 -12.14 11.88
C VAL A 3 -7.11 -10.99 10.98
N PRO A 4 -6.47 -9.96 11.56
CA PRO A 4 -5.77 -8.93 10.78
C PRO A 4 -4.71 -9.53 9.85
N LEU A 5 -4.44 -8.84 8.73
CA LEU A 5 -3.47 -9.26 7.72
C LEU A 5 -2.36 -8.21 7.57
N LEU A 6 -1.10 -8.66 7.55
CA LEU A 6 0.06 -7.85 7.20
C LEU A 6 0.65 -8.38 5.88
N LEU A 7 0.87 -7.48 4.91
CA LEU A 7 1.51 -7.78 3.63
C LEU A 7 2.82 -7.01 3.50
N ASP A 8 3.91 -7.73 3.22
CA ASP A 8 5.25 -7.15 3.03
C ASP A 8 6.01 -7.86 1.90
N ALA A 9 7.08 -7.22 1.42
CA ALA A 9 8.02 -7.76 0.44
C ALA A 9 7.31 -8.31 -0.82
N ASP A 10 7.60 -9.55 -1.21
CA ASP A 10 7.05 -10.14 -2.43
C ASP A 10 5.54 -10.29 -2.45
N ALA A 11 4.88 -10.31 -1.29
CA ALA A 11 3.41 -10.27 -1.26
C ALA A 11 2.88 -8.97 -1.89
N LEU A 12 3.59 -7.84 -1.70
CA LEU A 12 3.25 -6.55 -2.30
C LEU A 12 3.57 -6.52 -3.80
N ASN A 13 4.66 -7.18 -4.23
CA ASN A 13 5.00 -7.32 -5.65
C ASN A 13 3.94 -8.14 -6.40
N ILE A 14 3.53 -9.26 -5.82
CA ILE A 14 2.44 -10.08 -6.35
C ILE A 14 1.16 -9.26 -6.40
N LEU A 15 0.84 -8.51 -5.34
CA LEU A 15 -0.40 -7.73 -5.26
C LEU A 15 -0.56 -6.70 -6.40
N ALA A 16 0.55 -6.13 -6.89
CA ALA A 16 0.52 -5.04 -7.87
C ALA A 16 -0.11 -5.41 -9.22
N ASP A 17 0.09 -6.65 -9.69
CA ASP A 17 -0.34 -7.11 -11.01
C ASP A 17 -1.24 -8.35 -10.96
N HIS A 18 -1.76 -8.71 -9.78
CA HIS A 18 -2.50 -9.95 -9.58
C HIS A 18 -3.98 -9.71 -9.26
N PRO A 19 -4.89 -10.59 -9.71
CA PRO A 19 -6.31 -10.58 -9.33
C PRO A 19 -6.59 -10.50 -7.81
N LEU A 20 -5.60 -10.85 -6.98
CA LEU A 20 -5.69 -10.83 -5.52
C LEU A 20 -5.87 -9.42 -4.95
N PHE A 21 -5.55 -8.38 -5.72
CA PHE A 21 -5.80 -7.00 -5.35
C PHE A 21 -7.25 -6.76 -4.92
N HIS A 22 -8.22 -7.29 -5.68
CA HIS A 22 -9.63 -7.16 -5.37
C HIS A 22 -10.01 -7.92 -4.09
N SER A 23 -9.39 -9.09 -3.86
CA SER A 23 -9.58 -9.87 -2.64
C SER A 23 -9.06 -9.13 -1.41
N VAL A 24 -7.90 -8.45 -1.51
CA VAL A 24 -7.36 -7.63 -0.41
C VAL A 24 -8.25 -6.42 -0.14
N ARG A 25 -8.66 -5.69 -1.19
CA ARG A 25 -9.51 -4.50 -1.08
C ARG A 25 -10.89 -4.77 -0.50
N SER A 26 -11.43 -5.97 -0.73
CA SER A 26 -12.76 -6.37 -0.24
C SER A 26 -12.75 -6.99 1.16
N ARG A 27 -11.59 -7.10 1.82
CA ARG A 27 -11.51 -7.63 3.19
C ARG A 27 -12.25 -6.71 4.17
N TYR A 28 -13.11 -7.31 5.00
CA TYR A 28 -13.79 -6.62 6.10
C TYR A 28 -12.89 -6.32 7.30
N LEU A 29 -11.83 -7.11 7.49
CA LEU A 29 -10.88 -6.94 8.59
C LEU A 29 -9.65 -6.16 8.17
N VAL A 30 -9.02 -5.55 9.17
CA VAL A 30 -7.82 -4.72 9.01
C VAL A 30 -6.77 -5.43 8.16
N THR A 31 -6.29 -4.70 7.15
CA THR A 31 -5.11 -5.06 6.37
C THR A 31 -4.09 -3.93 6.48
N VAL A 32 -2.83 -4.30 6.70
CA VAL A 32 -1.68 -3.41 6.73
C VAL A 32 -0.72 -3.82 5.62
N CYS A 33 -0.23 -2.86 4.87
CA CYS A 33 0.81 -3.03 3.86
C CYS A 33 2.05 -2.22 4.28
N THR A 34 3.24 -2.78 4.15
CA THR A 34 4.49 -2.11 4.55
C THR A 34 5.43 -1.86 3.35
N PRO A 35 5.00 -1.16 2.30
CA PRO A 35 5.82 -0.99 1.12
C PRO A 35 7.03 -0.08 1.37
N HIS A 36 8.15 -0.33 0.69
CA HIS A 36 9.19 0.66 0.42
C HIS A 36 8.82 1.49 -0.84
N PRO A 37 9.56 2.57 -1.19
CA PRO A 37 9.18 3.45 -2.29
C PRO A 37 9.05 2.74 -3.65
N GLY A 38 9.96 1.81 -3.95
CA GLY A 38 9.87 0.93 -5.13
C GLY A 38 8.57 0.11 -5.22
N GLU A 39 8.14 -0.51 -4.10
CA GLU A 39 6.88 -1.26 -4.05
C GLU A 39 5.67 -0.33 -4.19
N CYS A 40 5.71 0.87 -3.59
CA CYS A 40 4.65 1.87 -3.76
C CYS A 40 4.48 2.27 -5.22
N ALA A 41 5.59 2.61 -5.89
CA ALA A 41 5.58 2.97 -7.29
C ALA A 41 4.99 1.85 -8.16
N ARG A 42 5.37 0.59 -7.88
CA ARG A 42 4.81 -0.58 -8.57
C ARG A 42 3.30 -0.75 -8.32
N LEU A 43 2.85 -0.71 -7.07
CA LEU A 43 1.43 -0.81 -6.70
C LEU A 43 0.57 0.32 -7.30
N LEU A 44 1.14 1.52 -7.44
CA LEU A 44 0.51 2.67 -8.08
C LEU A 44 0.64 2.68 -9.61
N GLN A 45 1.41 1.75 -10.20
CA GLN A 45 1.74 1.73 -11.63
C GLN A 45 2.35 3.05 -12.10
N THR A 46 3.29 3.57 -11.31
CA THR A 46 4.04 4.80 -11.57
C THR A 46 5.54 4.58 -11.41
N THR A 47 6.34 5.63 -11.60
CA THR A 47 7.79 5.58 -11.39
C THR A 47 8.16 5.95 -9.96
N ILE A 48 9.30 5.44 -9.48
CA ILE A 48 9.84 5.82 -8.16
C ILE A 48 10.05 7.33 -8.07
N SER A 49 10.53 7.97 -9.13
CA SER A 49 10.75 9.42 -9.16
C SER A 49 9.44 10.20 -8.99
N SER A 50 8.37 9.80 -9.70
CA SER A 50 7.05 10.42 -9.55
C SER A 50 6.51 10.23 -8.14
N PHE A 51 6.62 9.02 -7.59
CA PHE A 51 6.19 8.73 -6.21
C PHE A 51 6.96 9.55 -5.18
N GLU A 52 8.30 9.60 -5.29
CA GLU A 52 9.18 10.33 -4.37
C GLU A 52 8.90 11.84 -4.38
N SER A 53 8.52 12.41 -5.53
CA SER A 53 8.20 13.85 -5.65
C SER A 53 6.97 14.29 -4.85
N ALA A 54 6.07 13.35 -4.52
CA ALA A 54 4.80 13.61 -3.84
C ALA A 54 4.46 12.52 -2.81
N ARG A 55 5.46 12.07 -2.03
CA ARG A 55 5.35 10.88 -1.15
C ARG A 55 4.09 10.86 -0.28
N PRO A 56 3.74 11.91 0.49
CA PRO A 56 2.56 11.87 1.35
C PRO A 56 1.27 11.68 0.54
N GLN A 57 1.12 12.42 -0.55
CA GLN A 57 -0.05 12.36 -1.42
C GLN A 57 -0.17 10.99 -2.09
N ALA A 58 0.93 10.49 -2.68
CA ALA A 58 0.95 9.20 -3.33
C ALA A 58 0.72 8.03 -2.35
N THR A 59 1.21 8.14 -1.11
CA THR A 59 0.91 7.14 -0.05
C THR A 59 -0.58 7.13 0.30
N MET A 60 -1.19 8.32 0.40
CA MET A 60 -2.63 8.44 0.65
C MET A 60 -3.45 7.87 -0.52
N GLU A 61 -3.05 8.12 -1.76
CA GLU A 61 -3.65 7.50 -2.95
C GLU A 61 -3.53 5.98 -2.91
N LEU A 62 -2.36 5.45 -2.56
CA LEU A 62 -2.11 4.01 -2.44
C LEU A 62 -3.01 3.37 -1.38
N THR A 63 -3.10 3.99 -0.22
CA THR A 63 -3.98 3.57 0.88
C THR A 63 -5.45 3.52 0.43
N LYS A 64 -5.94 4.55 -0.29
CA LYS A 64 -7.30 4.56 -0.84
C LYS A 64 -7.50 3.53 -1.95
N LYS A 65 -6.47 3.28 -2.76
CA LYS A 65 -6.46 2.28 -3.84
C LYS A 65 -6.53 0.87 -3.27
N ILE A 66 -5.74 0.53 -2.25
CA ILE A 66 -5.76 -0.82 -1.65
C ILE A 66 -6.93 -0.99 -0.69
N GLY A 67 -7.39 0.08 -0.02
CA GLY A 67 -8.33 -0.03 1.09
C GLY A 67 -7.67 -0.56 2.37
N ALA A 68 -6.35 -0.37 2.50
CA ALA A 68 -5.54 -0.87 3.60
C ALA A 68 -4.75 0.27 4.27
N ILE A 69 -4.32 0.04 5.50
CA ILE A 69 -3.33 0.90 6.16
C ILE A 69 -2.01 0.72 5.42
N VAL A 70 -1.35 1.81 5.04
CA VAL A 70 -0.03 1.76 4.41
C VAL A 70 1.00 2.35 5.35
N VAL A 71 2.04 1.59 5.62
CA VAL A 71 3.24 2.02 6.34
C VAL A 71 4.36 2.13 5.32
N LEU A 72 4.50 3.31 4.72
CA LEU A 72 5.58 3.59 3.77
C LEU A 72 6.92 3.63 4.51
N LYS A 73 7.74 2.60 4.30
CA LYS A 73 9.13 2.55 4.78
C LYS A 73 10.01 3.52 3.99
N GLY A 74 11.06 4.05 4.62
CA GLY A 74 12.01 4.97 3.99
C GLY A 74 12.42 6.11 4.92
N ARG A 75 13.06 7.16 4.36
CA ARG A 75 13.43 8.35 5.12
C ARG A 75 12.15 9.06 5.59
N TYR A 76 11.93 9.08 6.90
CA TYR A 76 10.65 9.43 7.54
C TYR A 76 9.53 8.48 7.10
N THR A 77 9.21 7.52 7.97
CA THR A 77 8.10 6.57 7.70
C THR A 77 6.78 7.32 7.73
N ILE A 78 5.92 7.06 6.74
CA ILE A 78 4.57 7.63 6.66
C ILE A 78 3.58 6.51 6.94
N ILE A 79 2.62 6.76 7.84
CA ILE A 79 1.51 5.87 8.10
C ILE A 79 0.25 6.56 7.58
N ALA A 80 -0.48 5.92 6.67
CA ALA A 80 -1.70 6.45 6.08
C ALA A 80 -2.87 5.47 6.26
N PHE A 81 -4.03 6.00 6.65
CA PHE A 81 -5.24 5.23 6.89
C PHE A 81 -6.27 5.41 5.76
N PRO A 82 -7.04 4.37 5.38
CA PRO A 82 -7.98 4.44 4.25
C PRO A 82 -9.11 5.47 4.42
N ASN A 83 -9.38 5.90 5.65
CA ASN A 83 -10.32 6.96 5.98
C ASN A 83 -9.75 8.38 5.86
N GLY A 84 -8.46 8.54 5.52
CA GLY A 84 -7.82 9.84 5.31
C GLY A 84 -7.21 10.49 6.56
N ASN A 85 -7.21 9.78 7.70
CA ASN A 85 -6.48 10.19 8.91
C ASN A 85 -4.99 9.81 8.85
#